data_AF-A0A8T4GAG7-F1
#
_entry.id   AF-A0A8T4GAG7-F1
#
_cell.length_a   1.000
_cell.length_b   1.000
_cell.length_c   1.000
_cell.angle_alpha   90.00
_cell.angle_beta   90.00
_cell.angle_gamma   90.00
#
_symmetry.space_group_name_H-M   'P 1'
#
loop_
_entity.id
_entity.type
_entity.pdbx_description
1 polymer ?
#
loop_
_entity_poly.entity_id
_entity_poly.type
_entity_poly.pdbx_seq_one_letter_code
_entity_poly.pdbx_strand_id
1 'polypeptide(L)'
;MKKTFERFREEVYNYTYEKDIRTSCYGALVEQLDYFMAIIPTILKSENGKRWGGKAAKQIYITMISTIEYTMKKIVEKYPSSPLHRKVLECQKNNGFSLRKLVYLSADLGLLNRTLKRDFENIIEIRNLLVHNNAISDSTGLKTIGDVSIEMKKGEKISIKLPELLEIILTAVEVFHRWNIELAKNYGVAKR
;
A
#
# COMPACT_ATOMS: atom_id res chain seq x y z
N MET A 1 8.64 -11.58 8.51
CA MET A 1 7.43 -10.94 7.95
C MET A 1 6.22 -11.13 8.86
N LYS A 2 5.73 -12.35 9.12
CA LYS A 2 4.58 -12.60 10.03
C LYS A 2 4.66 -11.87 11.38
N LYS A 3 5.77 -12.02 12.10
CA LYS A 3 6.03 -11.30 13.38
C LYS A 3 5.88 -9.77 13.26
N THR A 4 6.27 -9.18 12.13
CA THR A 4 6.13 -7.74 11.88
C THR A 4 4.66 -7.34 11.78
N PHE A 5 3.84 -8.12 11.08
CA PHE A 5 2.42 -7.86 10.89
C PHE A 5 1.62 -8.12 12.18
N GLU A 6 2.02 -9.11 12.97
CA GLU A 6 1.49 -9.33 14.32
C GLU A 6 1.75 -8.13 15.22
N ARG A 7 2.98 -7.61 15.22
CA ARG A 7 3.33 -6.39 15.94
C ARG A 7 2.51 -5.18 15.45
N PHE A 8 2.34 -5.01 14.14
CA PHE A 8 1.51 -3.93 13.58
C PHE A 8 0.05 -4.03 14.03
N ARG A 9 -0.50 -5.25 14.04
CA ARG A 9 -1.86 -5.52 14.54
C ARG A 9 -1.99 -5.17 16.02
N GLU A 10 -1.04 -5.59 16.85
CA GLU A 10 -1.01 -5.29 18.28
C GLU A 10 -0.88 -3.80 18.55
N GLU A 11 -0.02 -3.10 17.82
CA GLU A 11 0.18 -1.67 17.95
C GLU A 11 -1.11 -0.90 17.65
N VAL A 12 -1.83 -1.24 16.56
CA VAL A 12 -3.13 -0.61 16.26
C VAL A 12 -4.18 -0.95 17.32
N TYR A 13 -4.22 -2.21 17.77
CA TYR A 13 -5.14 -2.65 18.82
C TYR A 13 -4.96 -1.85 20.12
N ASN A 14 -3.73 -1.47 20.46
CA ASN A 14 -3.46 -0.67 21.66
C ASN A 14 -4.06 0.75 21.59
N TYR A 15 -4.39 1.26 20.40
CA TYR A 15 -5.07 2.55 20.23
C TYR A 15 -6.59 2.40 20.05
N THR A 16 -7.05 1.31 19.44
CA THR A 16 -8.47 1.15 19.09
C THR A 16 -9.24 0.29 20.09
N TYR A 17 -8.57 -0.64 20.77
CA TYR A 17 -9.15 -1.70 21.61
C TYR A 17 -10.22 -2.55 20.91
N GLU A 18 -10.22 -2.54 19.57
CA GLU A 18 -11.21 -3.21 18.75
C GLU A 18 -10.56 -4.17 17.76
N LYS A 19 -11.11 -5.38 17.67
CA LYS A 19 -10.75 -6.38 16.67
C LYS A 19 -11.61 -6.22 15.42
N ASP A 20 -11.44 -5.10 14.73
CA ASP A 20 -12.17 -4.79 13.49
C ASP A 20 -11.22 -4.62 12.29
N ILE A 21 -11.70 -4.05 11.18
CA ILE A 21 -10.94 -3.83 9.94
C ILE A 21 -9.60 -3.10 10.15
N ARG A 22 -9.45 -2.31 11.22
CA ARG A 22 -8.21 -1.59 11.56
C ARG A 22 -7.09 -2.54 11.97
N THR A 23 -7.44 -3.73 12.49
CA THR A 23 -6.50 -4.75 12.97
C THR A 23 -6.55 -6.01 12.11
N SER A 24 -7.72 -6.45 11.66
CA SER A 24 -7.89 -7.69 10.90
C SER A 24 -7.29 -7.63 9.49
N CYS A 25 -7.12 -6.43 8.92
CA CYS A 25 -6.52 -6.25 7.60
C CYS A 25 -5.09 -6.82 7.49
N TYR A 26 -4.32 -6.82 8.57
CA TYR A 26 -2.97 -7.39 8.57
C TYR A 26 -2.98 -8.91 8.34
N GLY A 27 -4.03 -9.61 8.77
CA GLY A 27 -4.21 -11.04 8.49
C GLY A 27 -4.34 -11.30 6.99
N ALA A 28 -5.21 -10.53 6.30
CA ALA A 28 -5.40 -10.65 4.86
C ALA A 28 -4.11 -10.36 4.06
N LEU A 29 -3.33 -9.36 4.50
CA LEU A 29 -2.04 -9.05 3.86
C LEU A 29 -1.02 -10.17 4.07
N VAL A 30 -0.98 -10.80 5.25
CA VAL A 30 -0.13 -11.97 5.52
C VAL A 30 -0.52 -13.15 4.65
N GLU A 31 -1.81 -13.46 4.54
CA GLU A 31 -2.30 -14.57 3.72
C GLU A 31 -1.91 -14.42 2.24
N GLN A 32 -2.02 -13.20 1.70
CA GLN A 32 -1.61 -12.90 0.32
C GLN A 32 -0.10 -13.10 0.10
N LEU A 33 0.72 -12.64 1.05
CA LEU A 33 2.17 -12.80 1.00
C LEU A 33 2.58 -14.27 1.16
N ASP A 34 1.97 -15.00 2.08
CA ASP A 34 2.22 -16.43 2.29
C ASP A 34 1.87 -17.24 1.04
N TYR A 35 0.71 -16.97 0.44
CA TYR A 35 0.31 -17.61 -0.82
C TYR A 35 1.35 -17.35 -1.91
N PHE A 36 1.77 -16.10 -2.10
CA PHE A 36 2.78 -15.74 -3.09
C PHE A 36 4.12 -16.45 -2.84
N MET A 37 4.59 -16.45 -1.60
CA MET A 37 5.85 -17.11 -1.21
C MET A 37 5.79 -18.62 -1.41
N ALA A 38 4.62 -19.25 -1.23
CA ALA A 38 4.44 -20.67 -1.46
C ALA A 38 4.50 -21.06 -2.95
N ILE A 39 3.97 -20.21 -3.85
CA ILE A 39 3.90 -20.52 -5.29
C ILE A 39 5.14 -20.09 -6.08
N ILE A 40 5.88 -19.08 -5.61
CA ILE A 40 7.04 -18.51 -6.31
C ILE A 40 8.10 -19.54 -6.67
N PRO A 41 8.55 -20.44 -5.76
CA PRO A 41 9.58 -21.42 -6.08
C PRO A 41 9.16 -22.35 -7.23
N THR A 42 7.89 -22.76 -7.26
CA THR A 42 7.33 -23.59 -8.33
C THR A 42 7.32 -22.84 -9.67
N ILE A 43 6.91 -21.57 -9.66
CA ILE A 43 6.90 -20.72 -10.85
C ILE A 43 8.33 -20.55 -11.39
N LEU A 44 9.29 -20.24 -10.52
CA LEU A 44 10.68 -20.01 -10.92
C LEU A 44 11.39 -21.25 -11.47
N LYS A 45 10.96 -22.46 -11.06
CA LYS A 45 11.47 -23.73 -11.59
C LYS A 45 10.84 -24.17 -12.91
N SER A 46 9.77 -23.52 -13.36
CA SER A 46 9.12 -23.86 -14.64
C SER A 46 9.97 -23.41 -15.84
N GLU A 47 9.80 -24.07 -16.99
CA GLU A 47 10.46 -23.71 -18.26
C GLU A 47 10.25 -22.22 -18.64
N ASN A 48 9.11 -21.65 -18.22
CA ASN A 48 8.74 -20.26 -18.46
C ASN A 48 8.92 -19.37 -17.21
N GLY A 49 9.79 -19.75 -16.28
CA GLY A 49 9.88 -19.16 -14.95
C GLY A 49 10.15 -17.65 -14.92
N LYS A 50 10.93 -17.11 -15.87
CA LYS A 50 11.13 -15.66 -16.00
C LYS A 50 9.82 -14.93 -16.35
N ARG A 51 9.05 -15.46 -17.31
CA ARG A 51 7.81 -14.85 -17.79
C ARG A 51 6.71 -14.94 -16.73
N TRP A 52 6.52 -16.12 -16.15
CA TRP A 52 5.49 -16.35 -15.13
C TRP A 52 5.86 -15.71 -13.79
N GLY A 53 7.14 -15.69 -13.43
CA GLY A 53 7.63 -14.99 -12.24
C GLY A 53 7.31 -13.51 -12.29
N GLY A 54 7.61 -12.84 -13.41
CA GLY A 54 7.25 -11.42 -13.60
C GLY A 54 5.75 -11.15 -13.53
N LYS A 55 4.91 -12.02 -14.13
CA LYS A 55 3.45 -11.91 -14.04
C LYS A 55 2.93 -12.09 -12.61
N ALA A 56 3.42 -13.10 -11.90
CA ALA A 56 3.03 -13.37 -10.52
C ALA A 56 3.45 -12.22 -9.59
N ALA A 57 4.68 -11.72 -9.77
CA ALA A 57 5.21 -10.57 -9.04
C ALA A 57 4.35 -9.31 -9.25
N LYS A 58 4.00 -9.00 -10.52
CA LYS A 58 3.04 -7.94 -10.84
C LYS A 58 1.70 -8.15 -10.13
N GLN A 59 1.17 -9.38 -10.15
CA GLN A 59 -0.14 -9.67 -9.56
C GLN A 59 -0.14 -9.48 -8.04
N ILE A 60 0.85 -10.00 -7.31
CA ILE A 60 0.89 -9.81 -5.85
C ILE A 60 1.01 -8.34 -5.49
N TYR A 61 1.83 -7.58 -6.22
CA TYR A 61 1.96 -6.15 -5.99
C TYR A 61 0.62 -5.42 -6.13
N ILE A 62 -0.08 -5.65 -7.24
CA ILE A 62 -1.40 -5.03 -7.49
C ILE A 62 -2.41 -5.43 -6.41
N THR A 63 -2.49 -6.73 -6.07
CA THR A 63 -3.41 -7.23 -5.04
C THR A 63 -3.14 -6.60 -3.68
N MET A 64 -1.87 -6.48 -3.27
CA MET A 64 -1.48 -5.88 -2.00
C MET A 64 -1.89 -4.40 -1.93
N ILE A 65 -1.58 -3.61 -2.96
CA ILE A 65 -1.96 -2.19 -2.99
C ILE A 65 -3.49 -2.01 -3.07
N SER A 66 -4.20 -2.91 -3.75
CA SER A 66 -5.67 -2.87 -3.83
C SER A 66 -6.31 -3.20 -2.49
N THR A 67 -5.72 -4.14 -1.74
CA THR A 67 -6.14 -4.48 -0.38
C THR A 67 -5.94 -3.28 0.54
N ILE A 68 -4.77 -2.63 0.48
CA ILE A 68 -4.50 -1.38 1.22
C ILE A 68 -5.52 -0.31 0.86
N GLU A 69 -5.79 -0.06 -0.43
CA GLU A 69 -6.78 0.93 -0.88
C GLU A 69 -8.17 0.68 -0.30
N TYR A 70 -8.65 -0.56 -0.41
CA TYR A 70 -9.93 -0.97 0.15
C TYR A 70 -9.97 -0.78 1.67
N THR A 71 -8.95 -1.27 2.36
CA THR A 71 -8.85 -1.20 3.82
C THR A 71 -8.78 0.24 4.30
N MET A 72 -7.97 1.10 3.68
CA MET A 72 -7.89 2.52 4.07
C MET A 72 -9.26 3.19 3.95
N LYS A 73 -10.00 2.94 2.87
CA LYS A 73 -11.37 3.45 2.71
C LYS A 73 -12.28 3.00 3.86
N LYS A 74 -12.24 1.71 4.22
CA LYS A 74 -13.05 1.15 5.32
C LYS A 74 -12.62 1.62 6.70
N ILE A 75 -11.33 1.86 6.92
CA ILE A 75 -10.82 2.41 8.15
C ILE A 75 -11.29 3.86 8.34
N VAL A 76 -11.32 4.67 7.28
CA VAL A 76 -11.86 6.05 7.36
C VAL A 76 -13.34 6.06 7.78
N GLU A 77 -14.13 5.07 7.39
CA GLU A 77 -15.53 4.92 7.82
C GLU A 77 -15.66 4.67 9.34
N LYS A 78 -14.60 4.17 10.00
CA LYS A 78 -14.57 3.96 11.46
C LYS A 78 -14.36 5.22 12.28
N TYR A 79 -14.02 6.34 11.63
CA TYR A 79 -13.77 7.62 12.29
C TYR A 79 -14.69 8.72 11.73
N PRO A 80 -16.02 8.63 11.94
CA PRO A 80 -16.99 9.53 11.31
C PRO A 80 -16.82 11.00 11.71
N SER A 81 -16.29 11.26 12.91
CA SER A 81 -15.99 12.61 13.41
C SER A 81 -14.69 13.20 12.85
N SER A 82 -13.84 12.39 12.20
CA SER A 82 -12.54 12.86 11.71
C SER A 82 -12.70 13.86 10.55
N PRO A 83 -11.82 14.87 10.44
CA PRO A 83 -11.74 15.73 9.26
C PRO A 83 -11.51 14.94 7.96
N LEU A 84 -10.75 13.84 8.03
CA LEU A 84 -10.49 12.97 6.88
C LEU A 84 -11.78 12.36 6.34
N HIS A 85 -12.63 11.83 7.22
CA HIS A 85 -13.92 11.25 6.81
C HIS A 85 -14.80 12.25 6.07
N ARG A 86 -14.92 13.48 6.58
CA ARG A 86 -15.68 14.56 5.94
C ARG A 86 -15.15 14.90 4.55
N LYS A 87 -13.83 15.12 4.42
CA LYS A 87 -13.20 15.42 3.13
C LYS A 87 -13.34 14.26 2.12
N VAL A 88 -13.30 13.02 2.60
CA VAL A 88 -13.52 11.83 1.74
C VAL A 88 -14.95 11.77 1.23
N LEU A 89 -15.96 12.03 2.07
CA LEU A 89 -17.36 12.09 1.66
C LEU A 89 -17.61 13.20 0.63
N GLU A 90 -17.02 14.38 0.82
CA GLU A 90 -17.10 15.49 -0.14
C GLU A 90 -16.49 15.09 -1.50
N CYS A 91 -15.33 14.43 -1.50
CA CYS A 91 -14.70 13.95 -2.73
C CYS A 91 -15.54 12.90 -3.46
N GLN A 92 -16.18 11.99 -2.72
CA GLN A 92 -17.04 10.95 -3.29
C GLN A 92 -18.24 11.53 -4.03
N LYS A 93 -18.83 12.62 -3.51
CA LYS A 93 -19.96 13.31 -4.16
C LYS A 93 -19.58 14.01 -5.46
N ASN A 94 -18.37 14.57 -5.54
CA ASN A 94 -18.00 15.49 -6.62
C ASN A 94 -17.23 14.84 -7.77
N ASN A 95 -16.28 13.94 -7.51
CA ASN A 95 -15.31 13.50 -8.53
C ASN A 95 -14.83 12.05 -8.35
N GLY A 96 -15.56 11.25 -7.58
CA GLY A 96 -15.14 9.90 -7.19
C GLY A 96 -13.93 9.86 -6.25
N PHE A 97 -13.67 8.67 -5.71
CA PHE A 97 -12.62 8.41 -4.72
C PHE A 97 -11.51 7.56 -5.33
N SER A 98 -10.25 7.91 -5.05
CA SER A 98 -9.09 7.11 -5.43
C SER A 98 -8.06 7.09 -4.31
N LEU A 99 -7.25 6.04 -4.24
CA LEU A 99 -6.13 5.95 -3.29
C LEU A 99 -5.25 7.21 -3.31
N ARG A 100 -4.93 7.72 -4.50
CA ARG A 100 -4.13 8.94 -4.66
C ARG A 100 -4.76 10.12 -3.92
N LYS A 101 -6.07 10.37 -4.11
CA LYS A 101 -6.75 11.46 -3.40
C LYS A 101 -6.71 11.25 -1.88
N LEU A 102 -6.94 10.03 -1.41
CA LEU A 102 -6.90 9.72 0.02
C LEU A 102 -5.54 10.05 0.64
N VAL A 103 -4.45 9.78 -0.08
CA VAL A 103 -3.08 10.07 0.36
C VAL A 103 -2.83 11.56 0.47
N TYR A 104 -3.23 12.34 -0.54
CA TYR A 104 -3.15 13.81 -0.47
C TYR A 104 -3.93 14.36 0.72
N LEU A 105 -5.18 13.95 0.89
CA LEU A 105 -6.00 14.38 2.01
C LEU A 105 -5.41 13.98 3.36
N SER A 106 -4.82 12.79 3.45
CA SER A 106 -4.16 12.31 4.67
C SER A 106 -2.92 13.13 5.00
N ALA A 107 -2.10 13.47 3.99
CA ALA A 107 -0.94 14.31 4.18
C ALA A 107 -1.30 15.76 4.57
N ASP A 108 -2.33 16.34 3.94
CA ASP A 108 -2.83 17.68 4.28
C ASP A 108 -3.32 17.78 5.73
N LEU A 109 -3.72 16.64 6.31
CA LEU A 109 -4.15 16.53 7.72
C LEU A 109 -3.02 16.08 8.66
N GLY A 110 -1.78 16.01 8.18
CA GLY A 110 -0.63 15.62 8.97
C GLY A 110 -0.53 14.12 9.32
N LEU A 111 -1.38 13.27 8.72
CA LEU A 111 -1.35 11.80 8.95
C LEU A 111 -0.22 11.10 8.19
N LEU A 112 0.38 11.79 7.23
CA LEU A 112 1.55 11.35 6.49
C LEU A 112 2.56 12.49 6.44
N ASN A 113 3.78 12.22 6.86
CA ASN A 113 4.89 13.15 6.63
C ASN A 113 5.29 13.16 5.14
N ARG A 114 6.17 14.10 4.77
CA ARG A 114 6.62 14.28 3.38
C ARG A 114 7.23 13.02 2.77
N THR A 115 8.02 12.27 3.54
CA THR A 115 8.69 11.05 3.07
C THR A 115 7.67 9.94 2.82
N LEU A 116 6.79 9.68 3.78
CA LEU A 116 5.74 8.66 3.65
C LEU A 116 4.77 8.99 2.51
N LYS A 117 4.40 10.26 2.35
CA LYS A 117 3.59 10.73 1.22
C LYS A 117 4.26 10.44 -0.12
N ARG A 118 5.53 10.82 -0.27
CA ARG A 118 6.31 10.57 -1.49
C ARG A 118 6.36 9.08 -1.82
N ASP A 119 6.65 8.24 -0.83
CA ASP A 119 6.76 6.79 -1.04
C ASP A 119 5.42 6.21 -1.51
N PHE A 120 4.30 6.63 -0.90
CA PHE A 120 2.97 6.19 -1.32
C PHE A 120 2.59 6.69 -2.72
N GLU A 121 2.93 7.93 -3.07
CA GLU A 121 2.74 8.47 -4.42
C GLU A 121 3.51 7.64 -5.46
N ASN A 122 4.77 7.31 -5.17
CA ASN A 122 5.61 6.50 -6.03
C ASN A 122 5.07 5.06 -6.15
N ILE A 123 4.61 4.45 -5.04
CA ILE A 123 3.93 3.14 -5.04
C ILE A 123 2.71 3.16 -5.99
N ILE A 124 1.86 4.17 -5.88
CA ILE A 124 0.67 4.30 -6.74
C ILE A 124 1.07 4.48 -8.20
N GLU A 125 2.10 5.26 -8.48
CA GLU A 125 2.62 5.47 -9.83
C GLU A 125 3.13 4.17 -10.45
N ILE A 126 3.97 3.42 -9.73
CA ILE A 126 4.45 2.10 -10.19
C ILE A 126 3.27 1.15 -10.43
N ARG A 127 2.26 1.14 -9.57
CA ARG A 127 1.03 0.33 -9.78
C ARG A 127 0.35 0.71 -11.09
N ASN A 128 0.15 2.00 -11.32
CA ASN A 128 -0.53 2.47 -12.52
C ASN A 128 0.26 2.12 -13.79
N LEU A 129 1.59 2.24 -13.77
CA LEU A 129 2.44 1.81 -14.88
C LEU A 129 2.31 0.31 -15.16
N LEU A 130 2.36 -0.51 -14.10
CA LEU A 130 2.24 -1.96 -14.23
C LEU A 130 0.86 -2.38 -14.74
N VAL A 131 -0.22 -1.73 -14.30
CA VAL A 131 -1.61 -2.07 -14.66
C VAL A 131 -1.97 -1.54 -16.05
N HIS A 132 -1.73 -0.26 -16.34
CA HIS A 132 -2.31 0.44 -17.48
C HIS A 132 -1.34 0.64 -18.64
N ASN A 133 -0.04 0.80 -18.37
CA ASN A 133 0.94 1.20 -19.40
C ASN A 133 1.85 0.04 -19.83
N ASN A 134 1.51 -1.21 -19.53
CA ASN A 134 2.38 -2.37 -19.80
C ASN A 134 3.81 -2.19 -19.25
N ALA A 135 3.93 -1.51 -18.10
CA ALA A 135 5.18 -1.12 -17.46
C ALA A 135 6.01 -0.07 -18.24
N ILE A 136 5.49 0.56 -19.28
CA ILE A 136 6.17 1.61 -20.06
C ILE A 136 6.05 2.95 -19.33
N SER A 137 7.17 3.62 -19.10
CA SER A 137 7.23 4.91 -18.42
C SER A 137 6.84 6.07 -19.32
N ASP A 138 6.06 7.01 -18.78
CA ASP A 138 5.70 8.27 -19.45
C ASP A 138 6.72 9.40 -19.19
N SER A 139 7.65 9.19 -18.26
CA SER A 139 8.64 10.20 -17.85
C SER A 139 10.03 9.61 -17.64
N THR A 140 11.04 10.48 -17.61
CA THR A 140 12.42 10.12 -17.28
C THR A 140 12.75 10.65 -15.89
N GLY A 141 13.38 9.84 -15.04
CA GLY A 141 13.81 10.24 -13.71
C GLY A 141 14.06 9.05 -12.78
N LEU A 142 14.36 9.36 -11.52
CA LEU A 142 14.56 8.38 -10.46
C LEU A 142 13.38 8.44 -9.48
N LYS A 143 12.74 7.29 -9.21
CA LYS A 143 11.74 7.15 -8.15
C LYS A 143 12.33 6.37 -7.00
N THR A 144 12.12 6.84 -5.78
CA THR A 144 12.59 6.17 -4.57
C THR A 144 11.39 5.74 -3.73
N ILE A 145 11.36 4.47 -3.32
CA ILE A 145 10.36 3.89 -2.42
C ILE A 145 11.12 3.18 -1.32
N GLY A 146 11.10 3.73 -0.10
CA GLY A 146 12.01 3.26 0.96
C GLY A 146 13.46 3.37 0.47
N ASP A 147 14.19 2.26 0.50
CA ASP A 147 15.58 2.18 0.04
C ASP A 147 15.71 1.75 -1.44
N VAL A 148 14.60 1.40 -2.09
CA VAL A 148 14.59 0.97 -3.50
C VAL A 148 14.54 2.18 -4.42
N SER A 149 15.48 2.24 -5.36
CA SER A 149 15.50 3.24 -6.43
C SER A 149 15.18 2.61 -7.78
N ILE A 150 14.17 3.15 -8.44
CA ILE A 150 13.68 2.69 -9.74
C ILE A 150 14.02 3.76 -10.77
N GLU A 151 14.95 3.45 -11.66
CA GLU A 151 15.24 4.30 -12.80
C GLU A 151 14.12 4.18 -13.84
N MET A 152 13.62 5.32 -14.28
CA MET A 152 12.57 5.43 -15.27
C MET A 152 13.12 6.20 -16.47
N LYS A 153 12.90 5.65 -17.66
CA LYS A 153 13.20 6.32 -18.92
C LYS A 153 11.96 6.35 -19.79
N LYS A 154 11.60 7.55 -20.27
CA LYS A 154 10.39 7.75 -21.07
C LYS A 154 10.40 6.83 -22.30
N GLY A 155 9.29 6.11 -22.51
CA GLY A 155 9.11 5.16 -23.60
C GLY A 155 9.73 3.77 -23.35
N GLU A 156 10.44 3.58 -22.24
CA GLU A 156 11.04 2.30 -21.87
C GLU A 156 10.25 1.58 -20.77
N LYS A 157 10.38 0.26 -20.74
CA LYS A 157 9.80 -0.55 -19.67
C LYS A 157 10.60 -0.38 -18.39
N ILE A 158 9.91 -0.15 -17.28
CA ILE A 158 10.52 -0.22 -15.96
C ILE A 158 10.97 -1.66 -15.68
N SER A 159 12.13 -1.80 -15.04
CA SER A 159 12.69 -3.08 -14.64
C SER A 159 12.83 -3.08 -13.12
N ILE A 160 12.12 -3.99 -12.46
CA ILE A 160 12.16 -4.17 -11.00
C ILE A 160 12.48 -5.64 -10.73
N LYS A 161 13.54 -5.91 -9.98
CA LYS A 161 13.90 -7.28 -9.59
C LYS A 161 12.93 -7.77 -8.51
N LEU A 162 12.75 -9.09 -8.42
CA LEU A 162 11.84 -9.67 -7.43
C LEU A 162 12.16 -9.27 -5.97
N PRO A 163 13.44 -9.24 -5.51
CA PRO A 163 13.76 -8.77 -4.16
C PRO A 163 13.37 -7.30 -3.92
N GLU A 164 13.67 -6.41 -4.88
CA GLU A 164 13.30 -4.99 -4.84
C GLU A 164 11.77 -4.81 -4.78
N LEU A 165 11.02 -5.65 -5.50
CA LEU A 165 9.56 -5.62 -5.43
C LEU A 165 9.03 -6.01 -4.05
N LEU A 166 9.64 -7.02 -3.41
CA LEU A 166 9.26 -7.42 -2.05
C LEU A 166 9.55 -6.29 -1.05
N GLU A 167 10.67 -5.60 -1.19
CA GLU A 167 11.00 -4.42 -0.39
C GLU A 167 9.98 -3.30 -0.60
N ILE A 168 9.60 -3.00 -1.85
CA ILE A 168 8.55 -2.03 -2.16
C ILE A 168 7.22 -2.42 -1.49
N ILE A 169 6.84 -3.70 -1.51
CA ILE A 169 5.61 -4.18 -0.85
C ILE A 169 5.70 -3.99 0.66
N LEU A 170 6.86 -4.28 1.26
CA LEU A 170 7.08 -4.06 2.69
C LEU A 170 6.97 -2.57 3.05
N THR A 171 7.58 -1.69 2.26
CA THR A 171 7.44 -0.24 2.41
C THR A 171 5.98 0.19 2.30
N ALA A 172 5.22 -0.35 1.34
CA ALA A 172 3.79 -0.03 1.19
C ALA A 172 2.99 -0.40 2.44
N VAL A 173 3.23 -1.58 3.00
CA VAL A 173 2.58 -2.02 4.24
C VAL A 173 3.02 -1.17 5.43
N GLU A 174 4.30 -0.82 5.54
CA GLU A 174 4.78 0.04 6.62
C GLU A 174 4.16 1.43 6.55
N VAL A 175 4.14 2.08 5.39
CA VAL A 175 3.52 3.39 5.22
C VAL A 175 2.02 3.32 5.54
N PHE A 176 1.33 2.28 5.08
CA PHE A 176 -0.07 2.03 5.43
C PHE A 176 -0.26 1.88 6.95
N HIS A 177 0.62 1.13 7.61
CA HIS A 177 0.56 0.95 9.06
C HIS A 177 0.77 2.26 9.81
N ARG A 178 1.78 3.06 9.43
CA ARG A 178 2.01 4.39 10.02
C ARG A 178 0.79 5.28 9.87
N TRP A 179 0.20 5.32 8.67
CA TRP A 179 -1.05 6.05 8.45
C TRP A 179 -2.20 5.58 9.36
N ASN A 180 -2.39 4.27 9.51
CA ASN A 180 -3.44 3.69 10.35
C ASN A 180 -3.24 4.07 11.83
N ILE A 181 -2.00 4.02 12.31
CA ILE A 181 -1.63 4.44 13.66
C ILE A 181 -1.88 5.92 13.87
N GLU A 182 -1.44 6.79 12.96
CA GLU A 182 -1.65 8.24 13.12
C GLU A 182 -3.14 8.61 13.09
N LEU A 183 -3.95 7.91 12.29
CA LEU A 183 -5.40 8.11 12.31
C LEU A 183 -6.02 7.64 13.64
N ALA A 184 -5.59 6.48 14.16
CA ALA A 184 -6.05 5.96 15.44
C ALA A 184 -5.61 6.81 16.64
N LYS A 185 -4.40 7.35 16.64
CA LYS A 185 -3.91 8.27 17.68
C LYS A 185 -4.71 9.56 17.73
N ASN A 186 -4.99 10.14 16.57
CA ASN A 186 -5.60 11.46 16.49
C ASN A 186 -7.13 11.42 16.66
N TYR A 187 -7.78 10.31 16.30
CA TYR A 187 -9.24 10.23 16.26
C TYR A 187 -9.82 8.95 16.87
N GLY A 188 -8.98 8.06 17.40
CA GLY A 188 -9.41 6.92 18.19
C GLY A 188 -10.07 7.35 19.49
N VAL A 189 -10.96 6.49 19.98
CA VAL A 189 -11.55 6.67 21.29
C VAL A 189 -10.45 6.35 22.31
N ALA A 190 -9.73 7.36 22.78
CA ALA A 190 -8.89 7.22 23.95
C ALA A 190 -9.78 6.66 25.08
N LYS A 191 -9.31 5.61 25.77
CA LYS A 191 -9.97 5.14 26.99
C LYS A 191 -10.20 6.35 27.91
N ARG A 192 -11.46 6.68 28.15
CA ARG A 192 -11.88 7.32 29.40
C ARG A 192 -11.89 6.27 30.48
#